data_AF-A0A1F6XBQ4-F1
#
_entry.id   AF-A0A1F6XBQ4-F1
#
_cell.length_a   1.000
_cell.length_b   1.000
_cell.length_c   1.000
_cell.angle_alpha   90.00
_cell.angle_beta   90.00
_cell.angle_gamma   90.00
#
_symmetry.space_group_name_H-M   'P 1'
#
loop_
_entity.id
_entity.type
_entity.pdbx_description
1 polymer ?
#
loop_
_entity_poly.entity_id
_entity_poly.type
_entity_poly.pdbx_seq_one_letter_code
_entity_poly.pdbx_strand_id
1 'polypeptide(L)'
;MAFGSDRKISSRGFTLIETLVGSFIFLLVALSGYRAFAALMDAVIFSQAKIAGTSLANESIEITRNLPYEDVGVESGIPSGKIPRNQTFVKDGYSFDLQTTIRNVDDLFDGTIGGIPNDSSPADYKSADLDITCSNCKIFSPLRFTTLVAPRTLETASNNGALFIQVFDASGLPIPNASLHIVNTQTNPDTIIDELSDNEGWIKIVDAPPGTNAYNILATKEGYSRDETYPPGGAAGPDPLKPDATVVVQEVTQLSLSIDRTSSLNVSSIDQACVISPNVGFSLTGSKLIGAPSVLKYPTQNFTTDASGGYLVSDLEWDNYSVLLTSISYDLAGASLLPSFALNPNENKALNLVTVPHLDKALLVSVKDPNGAAIDGATVRLEKTEFDETKNTNSGACPTPGQVFWNGLPDGEYTLTVSKTGFQTSIITPLNLSLPWQNQIIILSP
;
A
#
# COMPACT_ATOMS: atom_id res chain seq x y z
N MET A 1 -6.42 -89.72 -62.80
CA MET A 1 -7.61 -88.84 -62.69
C MET A 1 -8.04 -88.85 -61.23
N ALA A 2 -7.63 -87.84 -60.44
CA ALA A 2 -8.26 -87.44 -59.17
C ALA A 2 -7.48 -86.24 -58.58
N PHE A 3 -8.11 -85.08 -58.75
CA PHE A 3 -7.88 -83.71 -58.26
C PHE A 3 -7.00 -83.48 -57.02
N GLY A 4 -6.00 -82.61 -57.20
CA GLY A 4 -5.42 -81.81 -56.13
C GLY A 4 -6.42 -80.74 -55.67
N SER A 5 -6.69 -80.70 -54.36
CA SER A 5 -7.50 -79.67 -53.72
C SER A 5 -6.56 -78.59 -53.16
N ASP A 6 -6.34 -77.52 -53.93
CA ASP A 6 -5.76 -76.28 -53.41
C ASP A 6 -6.68 -75.69 -52.33
N ARG A 7 -6.31 -75.86 -51.06
CA ARG A 7 -6.93 -75.10 -49.96
C ARG A 7 -6.46 -73.64 -50.05
N LYS A 8 -7.24 -72.79 -50.72
CA LYS A 8 -7.15 -71.33 -50.59
C LYS A 8 -7.42 -70.95 -49.13
N ILE A 9 -6.38 -70.45 -48.44
CA ILE A 9 -6.54 -69.74 -47.18
C ILE A 9 -7.23 -68.42 -47.51
N SER A 10 -8.51 -68.28 -47.17
CA SER A 10 -9.25 -67.02 -47.27
C SER A 10 -8.70 -66.06 -46.21
N SER A 11 -7.85 -65.12 -46.60
CA SER A 11 -7.54 -63.95 -45.77
C SER A 11 -8.79 -63.06 -45.70
N ARG A 12 -9.62 -63.25 -44.66
CA ARG A 12 -10.73 -62.34 -44.38
C ARG A 12 -10.15 -60.97 -44.01
N GLY A 13 -10.51 -59.93 -44.76
CA GLY A 13 -10.14 -58.55 -44.44
C GLY A 13 -10.89 -58.02 -43.22
N PHE A 14 -10.37 -56.95 -42.61
CA PHE A 14 -11.00 -56.30 -41.46
C PHE A 14 -12.23 -55.47 -41.88
N THR A 15 -13.23 -55.41 -41.01
CA THR A 15 -14.36 -54.49 -41.18
C THR A 15 -13.96 -53.05 -40.82
N LEU A 16 -14.61 -52.05 -41.42
CA LEU A 16 -14.35 -50.62 -41.12
C LEU A 16 -14.48 -50.33 -39.61
N ILE A 17 -15.44 -50.98 -38.94
CA ILE A 17 -15.67 -50.78 -37.52
C ILE A 17 -14.57 -51.40 -36.64
N GLU A 18 -14.03 -52.57 -37.01
CA GLU A 18 -12.87 -53.16 -36.33
C GLU A 18 -11.61 -52.30 -36.48
N THR A 19 -11.37 -51.73 -37.66
CA THR A 19 -10.24 -50.82 -37.85
C THR A 19 -10.38 -49.54 -37.03
N LEU A 20 -11.59 -49.00 -36.91
CA LEU A 20 -11.85 -47.79 -36.14
C LEU A 20 -11.69 -48.04 -34.64
N VAL A 21 -12.28 -49.12 -34.11
CA VAL A 21 -12.15 -49.50 -32.70
C VAL A 21 -10.70 -49.87 -32.35
N GLY A 22 -10.02 -50.65 -33.19
CA GLY A 22 -8.63 -51.03 -32.98
C GLY A 22 -7.68 -49.83 -32.99
N SER A 23 -7.86 -48.90 -33.93
CA SER A 23 -7.08 -47.66 -33.98
C SER A 23 -7.34 -46.76 -32.76
N PHE A 24 -8.59 -46.68 -32.29
CA PHE A 24 -8.96 -45.91 -31.11
C PHE A 24 -8.31 -46.46 -29.83
N ILE A 25 -8.39 -47.79 -29.61
CA ILE A 25 -7.76 -48.45 -28.46
C ILE A 25 -6.24 -48.28 -28.52
N PHE A 26 -5.64 -48.50 -29.69
CA PHE A 26 -4.20 -48.30 -29.88
C PHE A 26 -3.78 -46.86 -29.56
N LEU A 27 -4.54 -45.87 -30.04
CA LEU A 27 -4.24 -44.46 -29.81
C LEU A 27 -4.36 -44.09 -28.33
N LEU A 28 -5.34 -44.62 -27.61
CA LEU A 28 -5.45 -44.45 -26.15
C LEU A 28 -4.23 -45.02 -25.42
N VAL A 29 -3.83 -46.26 -25.73
CA VAL A 29 -2.69 -46.92 -25.10
C VAL A 29 -1.39 -46.18 -25.45
N ALA A 30 -1.19 -45.81 -26.71
CA ALA A 30 -0.02 -45.08 -27.17
C ALA A 30 0.09 -43.70 -26.50
N LEU A 31 -1.01 -42.95 -26.39
CA LEU A 31 -1.03 -41.66 -25.69
C LEU A 31 -0.76 -41.81 -24.20
N SER A 32 -1.32 -42.84 -23.55
CA SER A 32 -1.02 -43.11 -22.13
C SER A 32 0.45 -43.46 -21.91
N GLY A 33 1.04 -44.27 -22.80
CA GLY A 33 2.45 -44.63 -22.74
C GLY A 33 3.35 -43.43 -22.96
N TYR A 34 3.04 -42.59 -23.96
CA TYR A 34 3.76 -41.35 -24.22
C TYR A 34 3.69 -40.38 -23.02
N ARG A 35 2.51 -40.18 -22.43
CA ARG A 35 2.35 -39.32 -21.24
C ARG A 35 3.12 -39.86 -20.04
N ALA A 36 3.09 -41.17 -19.81
CA ALA A 36 3.87 -41.79 -18.73
C ALA A 36 5.37 -41.60 -18.94
N PHE A 37 5.86 -41.79 -20.17
CA PHE A 37 7.26 -41.55 -20.51
C PHE A 37 7.66 -40.07 -20.35
N ALA A 38 6.83 -39.14 -20.83
CA ALA A 38 7.07 -37.70 -20.68
C ALA A 38 7.11 -37.29 -19.20
N ALA A 39 6.19 -37.79 -18.37
CA ALA A 39 6.18 -37.54 -16.93
C ALA A 39 7.42 -38.09 -16.22
N LEU A 40 7.89 -39.29 -16.60
CA LEU A 40 9.13 -39.84 -16.07
C LEU A 40 10.35 -38.98 -16.46
N MET A 41 10.40 -38.51 -17.71
CA MET A 41 11.48 -37.64 -18.15
C MET A 41 11.47 -36.29 -17.41
N ASP A 42 10.28 -35.71 -17.21
CA ASP A 42 10.10 -34.48 -16.45
C ASP A 42 10.53 -34.63 -14.98
N ALA A 43 10.24 -35.78 -14.37
CA ALA A 43 10.71 -36.10 -13.01
C ALA A 43 12.26 -36.22 -12.94
N VAL A 44 12.90 -36.81 -13.97
CA VAL A 44 14.36 -36.89 -14.05
C VAL A 44 14.98 -35.50 -14.20
N ILE A 45 14.45 -34.66 -15.10
CA ILE A 45 14.93 -33.28 -15.31
C ILE A 45 14.78 -32.45 -14.03
N PHE A 46 13.64 -32.56 -13.34
CA PHE A 46 13.43 -31.91 -12.05
C PHE A 46 14.46 -32.36 -11.01
N SER A 47 14.71 -33.68 -10.92
CA SER A 47 15.69 -34.22 -9.97
C SER A 47 17.10 -33.75 -10.26
N GLN A 48 17.50 -33.67 -11.54
CA GLN A 48 18.82 -33.17 -11.94
C GLN A 48 18.99 -31.68 -11.59
N ALA A 49 18.00 -30.85 -11.94
CA ALA A 49 18.00 -29.43 -11.57
C ALA A 49 18.09 -29.23 -10.05
N LYS A 50 17.34 -30.02 -9.28
CA LYS A 50 17.37 -29.96 -7.82
C LYS A 50 18.75 -30.35 -7.24
N ILE A 51 19.39 -31.40 -7.77
CA ILE A 51 20.74 -31.81 -7.34
C ILE A 51 21.76 -30.71 -7.65
N ALA A 52 21.71 -30.11 -8.85
CA ALA A 52 22.58 -29.01 -9.23
C ALA A 52 22.36 -27.78 -8.33
N GLY A 53 21.10 -27.42 -8.05
CA GLY A 53 20.74 -26.32 -7.14
C GLY A 53 21.21 -26.56 -5.70
N THR A 54 21.05 -27.77 -5.16
CA THR A 54 21.61 -28.13 -3.84
C THR A 54 23.13 -28.08 -3.82
N SER A 55 23.79 -28.50 -4.90
CA SER A 55 25.25 -28.39 -5.03
C SER A 55 25.72 -26.94 -5.06
N LEU A 56 24.97 -26.03 -5.71
CA LEU A 56 25.21 -24.60 -5.64
C LEU A 56 25.05 -24.08 -4.20
N ALA A 57 23.97 -24.45 -3.51
CA ALA A 57 23.75 -24.03 -2.12
C ALA A 57 24.89 -24.44 -1.19
N ASN A 58 25.36 -25.69 -1.29
CA ASN A 58 26.49 -26.17 -0.50
C ASN A 58 27.76 -25.36 -0.78
N GLU A 59 28.07 -25.10 -2.05
CA GLU A 59 29.22 -24.27 -2.42
C GLU A 59 29.12 -22.85 -1.84
N SER A 60 27.95 -22.22 -1.95
CA SER A 60 27.69 -20.89 -1.37
C SER A 60 27.81 -20.89 0.16
N ILE A 61 27.32 -21.93 0.85
CA ILE A 61 27.48 -22.07 2.30
C ILE A 61 28.96 -22.21 2.69
N GLU A 62 29.73 -23.01 1.95
CA GLU A 62 31.17 -23.17 2.21
C GLU A 62 31.94 -21.87 1.99
N ILE A 63 31.60 -21.10 0.94
CA ILE A 63 32.17 -19.76 0.72
C ILE A 63 31.86 -18.85 1.91
N THR A 64 30.59 -18.76 2.30
CA THR A 64 30.15 -17.93 3.43
C THR A 64 30.83 -18.32 4.74
N ARG A 65 30.99 -19.61 5.02
CA ARG A 65 31.66 -20.11 6.25
C ARG A 65 33.18 -19.95 6.24
N ASN A 66 33.79 -19.83 5.07
CA ASN A 66 35.23 -19.69 4.92
C ASN A 66 35.69 -18.22 4.84
N LEU A 67 34.77 -17.26 4.76
CA LEU A 67 35.08 -15.84 4.88
C LEU A 67 35.46 -15.47 6.33
N PRO A 68 36.31 -14.45 6.51
CA PRO A 68 36.46 -13.79 7.81
C PRO A 68 35.08 -13.37 8.35
N TYR A 69 34.84 -13.51 9.66
CA TYR A 69 33.54 -13.22 10.26
C TYR A 69 33.04 -11.79 9.96
N GLU A 70 33.95 -10.82 9.94
CA GLU A 70 33.70 -9.42 9.57
C GLU A 70 33.27 -9.23 8.11
N ASP A 71 33.70 -10.12 7.20
CA ASP A 71 33.37 -10.08 5.78
C ASP A 71 32.06 -10.82 5.44
N VAL A 72 31.50 -11.59 6.39
CA VAL A 72 30.22 -12.28 6.24
C VAL A 72 29.09 -11.27 6.39
N GLY A 73 28.59 -10.80 5.27
CA GLY A 73 27.55 -9.79 5.22
C GLY A 73 27.22 -9.48 3.77
N VAL A 74 26.08 -8.84 3.56
CA VAL A 74 25.67 -8.44 2.22
C VAL A 74 26.34 -7.12 1.88
N GLU A 75 26.78 -6.97 0.63
CA GLU A 75 27.29 -5.67 0.13
C GLU A 75 26.22 -4.59 0.35
N SER A 76 26.62 -3.45 0.93
CA SER A 76 25.69 -2.37 1.31
C SER A 76 24.59 -2.79 2.30
N GLY A 77 24.68 -3.95 2.96
CA GLY A 77 23.68 -4.41 3.93
C GLY A 77 24.07 -4.16 5.40
N ILE A 78 23.23 -4.66 6.31
CA ILE A 78 23.56 -4.87 7.73
C ILE A 78 23.30 -6.35 8.06
N PRO A 79 24.33 -7.13 8.43
CA PRO A 79 25.74 -6.74 8.50
C PRO A 79 26.32 -6.46 7.11
N SER A 80 27.21 -5.47 7.03
CA SER A 80 27.99 -5.18 5.83
C SER A 80 29.02 -6.28 5.61
N GLY A 81 29.24 -6.66 4.35
CA GLY A 81 30.23 -7.67 3.99
C GLY A 81 30.50 -7.72 2.49
N LYS A 82 31.02 -8.86 2.04
CA LYS A 82 31.51 -9.05 0.66
C LYS A 82 30.63 -9.94 -0.20
N ILE A 83 29.45 -10.34 0.29
CA ILE A 83 28.56 -11.24 -0.45
C ILE A 83 27.53 -10.40 -1.20
N PRO A 84 27.49 -10.47 -2.55
CA PRO A 84 26.42 -9.80 -3.30
C PRO A 84 25.07 -10.45 -3.00
N ARG A 85 24.03 -9.62 -2.78
CA ARG A 85 22.67 -10.10 -2.46
C ARG A 85 22.10 -11.02 -3.54
N ASN A 86 22.19 -10.60 -4.80
CA ASN A 86 21.63 -11.32 -5.95
C ASN A 86 22.75 -11.73 -6.91
N GLN A 87 22.80 -13.00 -7.25
CA GLN A 87 23.81 -13.56 -8.15
C GLN A 87 23.17 -14.61 -9.05
N THR A 88 23.58 -14.64 -10.32
CA THR A 88 23.16 -15.68 -11.27
C THR A 88 24.32 -16.64 -11.52
N PHE A 89 24.05 -17.92 -11.35
CA PHE A 89 25.04 -18.99 -11.53
C PHE A 89 24.60 -19.96 -12.62
N VAL A 90 25.56 -20.45 -13.40
CA VAL A 90 25.33 -21.56 -14.33
C VAL A 90 25.99 -22.82 -13.77
N LYS A 91 25.19 -23.85 -13.49
CA LYS A 91 25.67 -25.13 -12.94
C LYS A 91 24.97 -26.31 -13.62
N ASP A 92 25.77 -27.25 -14.13
CA ASP A 92 25.31 -28.43 -14.88
C ASP A 92 24.32 -28.12 -16.02
N GLY A 93 24.48 -26.96 -16.67
CA GLY A 93 23.62 -26.50 -17.76
C GLY A 93 22.34 -25.77 -17.33
N TYR A 94 22.09 -25.64 -16.03
CA TYR A 94 20.99 -24.86 -15.47
C TYR A 94 21.45 -23.46 -15.08
N SER A 95 20.58 -22.45 -15.20
CA SER A 95 20.84 -21.09 -14.73
C SER A 95 20.01 -20.83 -13.48
N PHE A 96 20.67 -20.64 -12.35
CA PHE A 96 20.05 -20.38 -11.06
C PHE A 96 20.22 -18.92 -10.68
N ASP A 97 19.16 -18.35 -10.11
CA ASP A 97 19.21 -17.06 -9.43
C ASP A 97 19.28 -17.33 -7.92
N LEU A 98 20.40 -16.95 -7.31
CA LEU A 98 20.65 -17.05 -5.89
C LEU A 98 20.44 -15.67 -5.25
N GLN A 99 19.51 -15.61 -4.30
CA GLN A 99 19.34 -14.50 -3.39
C GLN A 99 19.88 -14.89 -2.02
N THR A 100 20.81 -14.09 -1.49
CA THR A 100 21.41 -14.27 -0.16
C THR A 100 20.95 -13.17 0.78
N THR A 101 20.39 -13.56 1.92
CA THR A 101 20.02 -12.66 3.00
C THR A 101 20.87 -13.01 4.21
N ILE A 102 21.58 -12.03 4.78
CA ILE A 102 22.40 -12.22 5.98
C ILE A 102 21.90 -11.25 7.03
N ARG A 103 21.68 -11.74 8.25
CA ARG A 103 21.22 -10.94 9.38
C ARG A 103 22.04 -11.27 10.62
N ASN A 104 22.36 -10.25 11.39
CA ASN A 104 22.81 -10.43 12.76
C ASN A 104 21.63 -10.95 13.60
N VAL A 105 21.89 -11.88 14.51
CA VAL A 105 20.91 -12.49 15.40
C VAL A 105 21.27 -12.14 16.83
N ASP A 106 20.25 -11.68 17.56
CA ASP A 106 20.26 -11.37 19.00
C ASP A 106 19.56 -12.54 19.72
N ASP A 107 20.34 -13.40 20.36
CA ASP A 107 19.92 -14.65 20.98
C ASP A 107 19.46 -14.41 22.42
N LEU A 108 18.31 -14.99 22.78
CA LEU A 108 17.73 -14.83 24.12
C LEU A 108 18.57 -15.39 25.27
N PHE A 109 19.66 -16.11 24.98
CA PHE A 109 20.48 -16.80 25.96
C PHE A 109 21.08 -15.90 27.04
N ASP A 110 21.61 -14.72 26.67
CA ASP A 110 22.28 -13.80 27.59
C ASP A 110 21.63 -12.41 27.67
N GLY A 111 20.56 -12.19 26.91
CA GLY A 111 19.78 -10.97 26.93
C GLY A 111 19.20 -10.69 25.56
N THR A 112 18.73 -9.48 25.35
CA THR A 112 18.55 -8.88 24.02
C THR A 112 18.83 -7.40 24.14
N ILE A 113 19.10 -6.71 23.03
CA ILE A 113 19.19 -5.24 23.06
C ILE A 113 17.83 -4.64 23.44
N GLY A 114 17.83 -3.80 24.47
CA GLY A 114 16.61 -3.26 25.10
C GLY A 114 15.85 -4.28 25.96
N GLY A 115 16.38 -5.50 26.13
CA GLY A 115 15.81 -6.59 26.91
C GLY A 115 16.15 -6.53 28.41
N ILE A 116 15.76 -7.59 29.13
CA ILE A 116 16.12 -7.82 30.53
C ILE A 116 16.65 -9.26 30.68
N PRO A 117 17.97 -9.46 30.89
CA PRO A 117 19.02 -8.44 30.94
C PRO A 117 19.20 -7.72 29.59
N ASN A 118 19.65 -6.46 29.64
CA ASN A 118 19.97 -5.70 28.44
C ASN A 118 21.32 -6.15 27.93
N ASP A 119 21.36 -6.66 26.70
CA ASP A 119 22.60 -7.05 26.07
C ASP A 119 23.28 -5.88 25.36
N SER A 120 24.60 -5.79 25.54
CA SER A 120 25.48 -4.80 24.92
C SER A 120 26.19 -5.32 23.68
N SER A 121 26.07 -6.62 23.36
CA SER A 121 26.68 -7.28 22.20
C SER A 121 25.67 -8.09 21.36
N PRO A 122 24.53 -7.49 20.93
CA PRO A 122 23.33 -8.21 20.46
C PRO A 122 23.44 -8.88 19.08
N ALA A 123 24.66 -9.06 18.58
CA ALA A 123 24.95 -9.71 17.31
C ALA A 123 25.81 -10.96 17.57
N ASP A 124 25.23 -11.92 18.29
CA ASP A 124 25.89 -13.14 18.75
C ASP A 124 26.42 -13.98 17.58
N TYR A 125 25.60 -14.09 16.53
CA TYR A 125 25.94 -14.78 15.30
C TYR A 125 25.20 -14.20 14.10
N LYS A 126 25.61 -14.63 12.91
CA LYS A 126 24.98 -14.28 11.64
C LYS A 126 24.19 -15.46 11.12
N SER A 127 22.92 -15.25 10.79
CA SER A 127 22.13 -16.19 9.98
C SER A 127 22.26 -15.80 8.52
N ALA A 128 22.65 -16.75 7.67
CA ALA A 128 22.71 -16.60 6.23
C ALA A 128 21.69 -17.52 5.57
N ASP A 129 20.67 -16.92 4.97
CA ASP A 129 19.60 -17.57 4.22
C ASP A 129 19.88 -17.48 2.72
N LEU A 130 19.75 -18.61 2.02
CA LEU A 130 19.96 -18.75 0.59
C LEU A 130 18.63 -19.18 -0.06
N ASP A 131 18.08 -18.31 -0.88
CA ASP A 131 16.92 -18.57 -1.74
C ASP A 131 17.40 -18.82 -3.18
N ILE A 132 17.21 -20.04 -3.68
CA ILE A 132 17.60 -20.42 -5.04
C ILE A 132 16.36 -20.63 -5.88
N THR A 133 16.28 -19.92 -7.00
CA THR A 133 15.23 -20.08 -8.02
C THR A 133 15.85 -20.42 -9.38
N CYS A 134 15.03 -20.93 -10.30
CA CYS A 134 15.46 -21.25 -11.66
C CYS A 134 14.34 -20.93 -12.65
N SER A 135 14.35 -19.71 -13.17
CA SER A 135 13.28 -19.20 -14.04
C SER A 135 13.25 -19.89 -15.41
N ASN A 136 14.37 -20.45 -15.87
CA ASN A 136 14.49 -21.16 -17.15
C ASN A 136 14.37 -22.69 -17.01
N CYS A 137 14.21 -23.22 -15.80
CA CYS A 137 13.96 -24.63 -15.58
C CYS A 137 12.51 -24.99 -15.94
N LYS A 138 12.31 -26.08 -16.70
CA LYS A 138 10.96 -26.55 -17.08
C LYS A 138 10.07 -26.84 -15.86
N ILE A 139 10.66 -27.44 -14.81
CA ILE A 139 10.01 -27.73 -13.53
C ILE A 139 11.07 -27.52 -12.45
N PHE A 140 10.86 -26.56 -11.57
CA PHE A 140 11.73 -26.31 -10.42
C PHE A 140 10.93 -25.72 -9.26
N SER A 141 11.18 -26.23 -8.06
CA SER A 141 10.66 -25.64 -6.82
C SER A 141 11.81 -24.86 -6.19
N PRO A 142 11.59 -23.60 -5.78
CA PRO A 142 12.59 -22.84 -5.05
C PRO A 142 13.17 -23.65 -3.89
N LEU A 143 14.49 -23.56 -3.72
CA LEU A 143 15.20 -24.21 -2.64
C LEU A 143 15.64 -23.16 -1.62
N ARG A 144 15.48 -23.49 -0.34
CA ARG A 144 15.86 -22.63 0.78
C ARG A 144 16.85 -23.34 1.68
N PHE A 145 17.95 -22.68 1.99
CA PHE A 145 18.95 -23.19 2.91
C PHE A 145 19.35 -22.09 3.89
N THR A 146 19.60 -22.48 5.14
CA THR A 146 20.07 -21.57 6.17
C THR A 146 21.36 -22.12 6.75
N THR A 147 22.33 -21.25 6.99
CA THR A 147 23.50 -21.56 7.81
C THR A 147 23.72 -20.47 8.84
N LEU A 148 24.25 -20.85 10.00
CA LEU A 148 24.74 -19.91 10.99
C LEU A 148 26.25 -19.76 10.86
N VAL A 149 26.75 -18.56 11.14
CA VAL A 149 28.17 -18.25 11.24
C VAL A 149 28.40 -17.53 12.55
N ALA A 150 29.28 -18.07 13.39
CA ALA A 150 29.60 -17.50 14.69
C ALA A 150 31.03 -16.92 14.71
N PRO A 151 31.31 -15.87 15.51
CA PRO A 151 32.65 -15.35 15.69
C PRO A 151 33.55 -16.38 16.39
N ARG A 152 34.87 -16.29 16.17
CA ARG A 152 35.87 -17.11 16.89
C ARG A 152 36.23 -16.56 18.26
N THR A 153 36.02 -15.26 18.45
CA THR A 153 36.39 -14.52 19.66
C THR A 153 35.21 -14.45 20.61
N LEU A 154 35.48 -14.08 21.87
CA LEU A 154 34.42 -13.72 22.81
C LEU A 154 33.66 -12.49 22.29
N GLU A 155 32.38 -12.39 22.61
CA GLU A 155 31.58 -11.19 22.40
C GLU A 155 32.18 -9.99 23.14
N THR A 156 32.08 -8.84 22.49
CA THR A 156 32.49 -7.55 23.05
C THR A 156 31.41 -6.54 22.73
N ALA A 157 31.17 -5.62 23.66
CA ALA A 157 30.16 -4.58 23.50
C ALA A 157 30.26 -3.89 22.13
N SER A 158 29.14 -3.84 21.42
CA SER A 158 29.06 -3.19 20.13
C SER A 158 29.09 -1.66 20.28
N ASN A 159 29.61 -0.98 19.25
CA ASN A 159 29.51 0.47 19.10
C ASN A 159 28.32 0.88 18.20
N ASN A 160 27.43 -0.06 17.88
CA ASN A 160 26.25 0.15 17.06
C ASN A 160 24.97 0.19 17.92
N GLY A 161 23.86 0.58 17.30
CA GLY A 161 22.53 0.53 17.91
C GLY A 161 21.66 -0.55 17.26
N ALA A 162 20.35 -0.46 17.49
CA ALA A 162 19.35 -1.23 16.76
C ALA A 162 18.27 -0.34 16.16
N LEU A 163 17.69 -0.77 15.05
CA LEU A 163 16.60 -0.11 14.36
C LEU A 163 15.41 -1.07 14.22
N PHE A 164 14.35 -0.83 14.99
CA PHE A 164 13.13 -1.63 15.00
C PHE A 164 12.00 -0.84 14.35
N ILE A 165 11.44 -1.38 13.27
CA ILE A 165 10.40 -0.73 12.49
C ILE A 165 9.17 -1.62 12.49
N GLN A 166 8.03 -1.06 12.90
CA GLN A 166 6.74 -1.75 12.79
C GLN A 166 5.88 -1.15 11.68
N VAL A 167 5.33 -2.00 10.82
CA VAL A 167 4.35 -1.62 9.81
C VAL A 167 2.97 -2.11 10.22
N PHE A 168 2.00 -1.19 10.25
CA PHE A 168 0.64 -1.48 10.72
C PHE A 168 -0.42 -0.71 9.91
N ASP A 169 -1.66 -1.18 9.94
CA ASP A 169 -2.79 -0.61 9.21
C ASP A 169 -3.50 0.52 9.97
N ALA A 170 -4.53 1.13 9.38
CA ALA A 170 -5.26 2.22 10.04
C ALA A 170 -6.01 1.76 11.31
N SER A 171 -6.21 0.45 11.50
CA SER A 171 -6.83 -0.16 12.67
C SER A 171 -5.81 -0.59 13.73
N GLY A 172 -4.52 -0.37 13.50
CA GLY A 172 -3.46 -0.79 14.42
C GLY A 172 -3.03 -2.25 14.27
N LEU A 173 -3.52 -2.97 13.25
CA LEU A 173 -3.13 -4.36 13.01
C LEU A 173 -1.80 -4.44 12.26
N PRO A 174 -0.93 -5.40 12.59
CA PRO A 174 0.34 -5.56 11.90
C PRO A 174 0.14 -5.94 10.44
N ILE A 175 0.99 -5.40 9.57
CA ILE A 175 0.98 -5.74 8.14
C ILE A 175 2.15 -6.66 7.84
N PRO A 176 1.90 -7.95 7.59
CA PRO A 176 2.95 -8.88 7.21
C PRO A 176 3.32 -8.72 5.75
N ASN A 177 4.58 -9.02 5.43
CA ASN A 177 5.14 -8.92 4.09
C ASN A 177 4.97 -7.52 3.45
N ALA A 178 5.02 -6.46 4.25
CA ALA A 178 5.22 -5.11 3.73
C ALA A 178 6.68 -4.95 3.35
N SER A 179 6.94 -4.34 2.19
CA SER A 179 8.30 -4.05 1.73
C SER A 179 8.81 -2.79 2.41
N LEU A 180 9.97 -2.88 3.05
CA LEU A 180 10.70 -1.73 3.56
C LEU A 180 11.97 -1.54 2.76
N HIS A 181 12.16 -0.31 2.29
CA HIS A 181 13.42 0.17 1.71
C HIS A 181 14.05 1.12 2.72
N ILE A 182 15.21 0.75 3.26
CA ILE A 182 15.91 1.49 4.31
C ILE A 182 17.26 1.91 3.76
N VAL A 183 17.53 3.21 3.76
CA VAL A 183 18.76 3.78 3.21
C VAL A 183 19.47 4.65 4.25
N ASN A 184 20.76 4.40 4.44
CA ASN A 184 21.65 5.30 5.15
C ASN A 184 22.81 5.69 4.23
N THR A 185 22.82 6.96 3.81
CA THR A 185 23.85 7.54 2.93
C THR A 185 25.02 8.19 3.70
N GLN A 186 25.06 8.03 5.03
CA GLN A 186 26.18 8.47 5.87
C GLN A 186 27.26 7.38 6.00
N THR A 187 27.00 6.17 5.50
CA THR A 187 27.96 5.06 5.39
C THR A 187 28.64 5.06 4.02
N ASN A 188 29.74 4.30 3.87
CA ASN A 188 30.43 4.15 2.59
C ASN A 188 30.89 2.68 2.38
N PRO A 189 30.34 1.94 1.41
CA PRO A 189 29.22 2.35 0.53
C PRO A 189 27.94 2.63 1.34
N ASP A 190 27.00 3.34 0.73
CA ASP A 190 25.67 3.56 1.32
C ASP A 190 25.07 2.23 1.78
N THR A 191 24.42 2.24 2.93
CA THR A 191 23.69 1.09 3.45
C THR A 191 22.28 1.11 2.86
N ILE A 192 21.89 0.00 2.23
CA ILE A 192 20.61 -0.22 1.57
C ILE A 192 20.07 -1.57 2.03
N ILE A 193 18.92 -1.57 2.67
CA ILE A 193 18.25 -2.77 3.18
C ILE A 193 16.86 -2.83 2.58
N ASP A 194 16.63 -3.86 1.78
CA ASP A 194 15.34 -4.21 1.20
C ASP A 194 14.87 -5.51 1.84
N GLU A 195 13.87 -5.42 2.70
CA GLU A 195 13.37 -6.55 3.47
C GLU A 195 11.86 -6.49 3.61
N LEU A 196 11.26 -7.65 3.93
CA LEU A 196 9.85 -7.78 4.20
C LEU A 196 9.59 -7.84 5.70
N SER A 197 8.52 -7.19 6.15
CA SER A 197 8.05 -7.33 7.53
C SER A 197 7.59 -8.76 7.83
N ASP A 198 7.80 -9.21 9.06
CA ASP A 198 7.36 -10.51 9.56
C ASP A 198 5.83 -10.58 9.79
N ASN A 199 5.35 -11.69 10.35
CA ASN A 199 3.92 -11.91 10.58
C ASN A 199 3.30 -10.89 11.57
N GLU A 200 4.13 -10.31 12.43
CA GLU A 200 3.81 -9.32 13.43
C GLU A 200 4.10 -7.88 12.93
N GLY A 201 4.42 -7.72 11.65
CA GLY A 201 4.65 -6.43 11.00
C GLY A 201 5.99 -5.80 11.31
N TRP A 202 6.94 -6.56 11.88
CA TRP A 202 8.24 -6.04 12.28
C TRP A 202 9.34 -6.28 11.26
N ILE A 203 10.28 -5.33 11.25
CA ILE A 203 11.66 -5.55 10.86
C ILE A 203 12.54 -5.10 12.02
N LYS A 204 13.42 -5.99 12.46
CA LYS A 204 14.38 -5.73 13.52
C LYS A 204 15.78 -5.85 12.96
N ILE A 205 16.47 -4.72 12.87
CA ILE A 205 17.87 -4.66 12.46
C ILE A 205 18.68 -4.42 13.72
N VAL A 206 19.48 -5.41 14.10
CA VAL A 206 20.43 -5.28 15.21
C VAL A 206 21.80 -4.92 14.66
N ASP A 207 22.59 -4.27 15.50
CA ASP A 207 23.96 -3.86 15.18
C ASP A 207 24.02 -2.90 13.97
N ALA A 208 23.08 -1.94 13.94
CA ALA A 208 23.01 -0.89 12.95
C ALA A 208 23.97 0.27 13.26
N PRO A 209 24.79 0.74 12.30
CA PRO A 209 25.69 1.88 12.52
C PRO A 209 24.97 3.12 13.06
N PRO A 210 25.51 3.81 14.08
CA PRO A 210 24.88 5.00 14.63
C PRO A 210 24.91 6.16 13.62
N GLY A 211 23.93 7.06 13.72
CA GLY A 211 23.86 8.24 12.87
C GLY A 211 22.62 9.08 13.16
N THR A 212 22.77 10.41 13.15
CA THR A 212 21.66 11.36 13.38
C THR A 212 20.90 11.60 12.09
N ASN A 213 19.58 11.37 12.13
CA ASN A 213 18.68 11.44 10.97
C ASN A 213 19.28 10.75 9.74
N ALA A 214 19.84 9.56 9.97
CA ALA A 214 20.67 8.87 8.99
C ALA A 214 19.89 7.87 8.15
N TYR A 215 18.82 7.30 8.70
CA TYR A 215 18.08 6.22 8.07
C TYR A 215 16.76 6.74 7.47
N ASN A 216 16.71 6.84 6.15
CA ASN A 216 15.49 7.05 5.39
C ASN A 216 14.78 5.72 5.21
N ILE A 217 13.49 5.65 5.56
CA ILE A 217 12.73 4.40 5.61
C ILE A 217 11.42 4.61 4.85
N LEU A 218 11.19 3.79 3.82
CA LEU A 218 9.97 3.76 3.03
C LEU A 218 9.27 2.41 3.19
N ALA A 219 8.01 2.41 3.62
CA ALA A 219 7.15 1.23 3.65
C ALA A 219 6.15 1.24 2.50
N THR A 220 6.04 0.11 1.79
CA THR A 220 5.09 -0.09 0.70
C THR A 220 4.52 -1.51 0.70
N LYS A 221 3.35 -1.68 0.09
CA LYS A 221 2.78 -2.99 -0.23
C LYS A 221 1.83 -2.84 -1.42
N GLU A 222 1.79 -3.81 -2.31
CA GLU A 222 0.91 -3.76 -3.48
C GLU A 222 -0.56 -3.60 -3.06
N GLY A 223 -1.25 -2.62 -3.63
CA GLY A 223 -2.64 -2.27 -3.29
C GLY A 223 -2.79 -1.47 -1.99
N TYR A 224 -1.69 -1.07 -1.34
CA TYR A 224 -1.67 -0.23 -0.14
C TYR A 224 -1.10 1.15 -0.46
N SER A 225 -1.41 2.14 0.37
CA SER A 225 -0.72 3.42 0.41
C SER A 225 0.75 3.23 0.83
N ARG A 226 1.50 4.33 0.83
CA ARG A 226 2.89 4.37 1.30
C ARG A 226 3.04 5.28 2.50
N ASP A 227 4.07 5.03 3.29
CA ASP A 227 4.47 5.87 4.41
C ASP A 227 5.99 5.84 4.54
N GLU A 228 6.56 6.99 4.89
CA GLU A 228 8.02 7.17 4.86
C GLU A 228 8.48 8.17 5.91
N THR A 229 9.76 8.09 6.25
CA THR A 229 10.47 9.16 6.96
C THR A 229 11.02 10.18 5.98
N TYR A 230 11.32 11.38 6.46
CA TYR A 230 11.82 12.47 5.63
C TYR A 230 13.05 13.14 6.25
N PRO A 231 14.04 13.54 5.43
CA PRO A 231 15.17 14.31 5.92
C PRO A 231 14.69 15.73 6.31
N PRO A 232 15.16 16.29 7.44
CA PRO A 232 14.94 17.70 7.76
C PRO A 232 15.43 18.62 6.65
N GLY A 233 14.57 19.52 6.19
CA GLY A 233 14.83 20.41 5.04
C GLY A 233 14.53 19.80 3.67
N GLY A 234 14.02 18.56 3.62
CA GLY A 234 13.61 17.88 2.39
C GLY A 234 12.17 18.19 1.96
N ALA A 235 11.50 17.21 1.36
CA ALA A 235 10.12 17.34 0.85
C ALA A 235 9.09 17.67 1.94
N ALA A 236 9.32 17.23 3.17
CA ALA A 236 8.49 17.57 4.33
C ALA A 236 8.80 18.95 4.94
N GLY A 237 9.70 19.74 4.34
CA GLY A 237 10.13 21.02 4.88
C GLY A 237 11.15 20.88 6.03
N PRO A 238 11.41 21.96 6.78
CA PRO A 238 12.45 21.98 7.82
C PRO A 238 12.12 21.08 9.02
N ASP A 239 10.83 20.91 9.32
CA ASP A 239 10.32 20.20 10.50
C ASP A 239 9.40 19.03 10.10
N PRO A 240 9.95 17.88 9.65
CA PRO A 240 9.15 16.70 9.33
C PRO A 240 8.41 16.14 10.54
N LEU A 241 7.19 15.64 10.35
CA LEU A 241 6.46 14.93 11.41
C LEU A 241 6.99 13.51 11.66
N LYS A 242 7.63 12.93 10.65
CA LYS A 242 8.41 11.68 10.74
C LYS A 242 9.80 11.93 10.16
N PRO A 243 10.74 12.47 10.95
CA PRO A 243 12.10 12.67 10.47
C PRO A 243 12.79 11.32 10.22
N ASP A 244 13.80 11.30 9.35
CA ASP A 244 14.69 10.15 9.18
C ASP A 244 15.21 9.66 10.53
N ALA A 245 15.33 8.35 10.69
CA ALA A 245 15.58 7.77 12.00
C ALA A 245 17.03 8.04 12.44
N THR A 246 17.17 8.34 13.74
CA THR A 246 18.47 8.46 14.41
C THR A 246 18.78 7.16 15.12
N VAL A 247 19.88 6.50 14.78
CA VAL A 247 20.38 5.33 15.52
C VAL A 247 21.45 5.77 16.50
N VAL A 248 21.28 5.40 17.78
CA VAL A 248 22.20 5.74 18.87
C VAL A 248 22.94 4.49 19.31
N VAL A 249 24.21 4.64 19.69
CA VAL A 249 25.06 3.56 20.17
C VAL A 249 24.40 2.87 21.36
N GLN A 250 24.29 1.52 21.30
CA GLN A 250 23.74 0.66 22.34
C GLN A 250 22.29 0.94 22.75
N GLU A 251 21.53 1.64 21.90
CA GLU A 251 20.10 1.89 22.12
C GLU A 251 19.25 1.28 21.00
N VAL A 252 18.00 0.98 21.34
CA VAL A 252 16.96 0.61 20.37
C VAL A 252 16.26 1.88 19.89
N THR A 253 16.46 2.20 18.62
CA THR A 253 15.61 3.18 17.92
C THR A 253 14.39 2.45 17.37
N GLN A 254 13.22 2.82 17.86
CA GLN A 254 11.95 2.26 17.42
C GLN A 254 11.09 3.31 16.72
N LEU A 255 10.53 2.96 15.57
CA LEU A 255 9.53 3.77 14.88
C LEU A 255 8.48 2.89 14.22
N SER A 256 7.43 3.53 13.71
CA SER A 256 6.35 2.84 13.05
C SER A 256 5.86 3.58 11.81
N LEU A 257 5.47 2.81 10.81
CA LEU A 257 4.95 3.29 9.53
C LEU A 257 3.55 2.71 9.33
N SER A 258 2.62 3.58 8.92
CA SER A 258 1.22 3.20 8.73
C SER A 258 0.88 3.21 7.25
N ILE A 259 0.56 2.04 6.72
CA ILE A 259 0.07 1.86 5.34
C ILE A 259 -1.23 1.07 5.39
N ASP A 260 -2.12 1.24 4.43
CA ASP A 260 -3.38 0.50 4.37
C ASP A 260 -3.85 0.47 2.92
N ARG A 261 -4.82 -0.39 2.61
CA ARG A 261 -5.37 -0.54 1.28
C ARG A 261 -5.85 0.80 0.73
N THR A 262 -5.47 1.10 -0.51
CA THR A 262 -5.92 2.32 -1.17
C THR A 262 -7.42 2.29 -1.43
N SER A 263 -7.99 3.48 -1.48
CA SER A 263 -9.40 3.76 -1.67
C SER A 263 -9.62 4.48 -2.99
N SER A 264 -10.88 4.57 -3.41
CA SER A 264 -11.27 5.35 -4.57
C SER A 264 -12.45 6.26 -4.28
N LEU A 265 -12.53 7.37 -5.00
CA LEU A 265 -13.63 8.32 -4.94
C LEU A 265 -14.27 8.43 -6.32
N ASN A 266 -15.49 7.94 -6.46
CA ASN A 266 -16.31 8.10 -7.65
C ASN A 266 -17.10 9.40 -7.53
N VAL A 267 -16.67 10.42 -8.26
CA VAL A 267 -17.27 11.74 -8.28
C VAL A 267 -18.26 11.84 -9.43
N SER A 268 -19.46 12.34 -9.16
CA SER A 268 -20.40 12.75 -10.19
C SER A 268 -20.80 14.21 -10.03
N SER A 269 -21.13 14.88 -11.13
CA SER A 269 -21.63 16.26 -11.13
C SER A 269 -23.01 16.33 -11.77
N ILE A 270 -23.94 16.93 -11.02
CA ILE A 270 -25.34 17.10 -11.40
C ILE A 270 -25.79 18.53 -11.16
N ASP A 271 -26.89 18.95 -11.79
CA ASP A 271 -27.56 20.21 -11.50
C ASP A 271 -28.59 20.07 -10.37
N GLN A 272 -29.26 21.17 -10.02
CA GLN A 272 -30.33 21.18 -9.01
C GLN A 272 -31.57 20.34 -9.36
N ALA A 273 -31.74 19.92 -10.61
CA ALA A 273 -32.78 19.01 -11.07
C ALA A 273 -32.29 17.54 -11.12
N CYS A 274 -31.08 17.29 -10.62
CA CYS A 274 -30.39 16.01 -10.59
C CYS A 274 -30.11 15.43 -11.98
N VAL A 275 -29.95 16.32 -12.96
CA VAL A 275 -29.53 15.99 -14.32
C VAL A 275 -28.03 16.17 -14.41
N ILE A 276 -27.37 15.35 -15.25
CA ILE A 276 -25.93 15.40 -15.48
C ILE A 276 -25.48 16.82 -15.82
N SER A 277 -24.48 17.30 -15.08
CA SER A 277 -23.76 18.55 -15.32
C SER A 277 -22.34 18.18 -15.79
N PRO A 278 -22.05 18.21 -17.10
CA PRO A 278 -20.79 17.69 -17.64
C PRO A 278 -19.63 18.68 -17.44
N ASN A 279 -18.39 18.18 -17.46
CA ASN A 279 -17.17 18.99 -17.47
C ASN A 279 -17.03 19.98 -16.29
N VAL A 280 -17.44 19.54 -15.10
CA VAL A 280 -17.32 20.33 -13.87
C VAL A 280 -15.96 20.09 -13.24
N GLY A 281 -15.19 21.16 -13.10
CA GLY A 281 -13.91 21.20 -12.42
C GLY A 281 -14.08 21.20 -10.90
N PHE A 282 -13.29 20.36 -10.22
CA PHE A 282 -13.23 20.32 -8.76
C PHE A 282 -11.79 20.08 -8.29
N SER A 283 -11.51 20.42 -7.03
CA SER A 283 -10.26 20.11 -6.37
C SER A 283 -10.48 19.15 -5.21
N LEU A 284 -9.49 18.32 -4.93
CA LEU A 284 -9.44 17.44 -3.76
C LEU A 284 -8.16 17.75 -2.96
N THR A 285 -8.29 17.90 -1.65
CA THR A 285 -7.15 18.18 -0.75
C THR A 285 -7.25 17.28 0.48
N GLY A 286 -6.17 16.59 0.84
CA GLY A 286 -6.10 15.78 2.06
C GLY A 286 -5.84 16.64 3.29
N SER A 287 -5.90 16.04 4.47
CA SER A 287 -5.66 16.71 5.76
C SER A 287 -4.38 16.25 6.44
N LYS A 288 -3.86 15.06 6.10
CA LYS A 288 -2.61 14.54 6.63
C LYS A 288 -1.43 15.45 6.27
N LEU A 289 -0.61 15.75 7.28
CA LEU A 289 0.63 16.48 7.13
C LEU A 289 1.82 15.52 7.10
N ILE A 290 2.85 15.86 6.33
CA ILE A 290 4.18 15.24 6.38
C ILE A 290 5.20 16.12 7.14
N GLY A 291 4.91 17.42 7.27
CA GLY A 291 5.77 18.35 8.01
C GLY A 291 5.05 19.61 8.47
N ALA A 292 5.57 20.19 9.55
CA ALA A 292 4.99 21.38 10.18
C ALA A 292 5.43 22.68 9.46
N PRO A 293 4.61 23.75 9.52
CA PRO A 293 3.25 23.76 10.10
C PRO A 293 2.16 23.22 9.16
N SER A 294 2.41 23.10 7.85
CA SER A 294 1.33 22.83 6.88
C SER A 294 1.79 22.16 5.58
N VAL A 295 2.78 21.27 5.61
CA VAL A 295 3.17 20.48 4.43
C VAL A 295 2.26 19.27 4.33
N LEU A 296 1.35 19.28 3.35
CA LEU A 296 0.35 18.22 3.13
C LEU A 296 0.97 16.99 2.48
N LYS A 297 0.54 15.79 2.91
CA LYS A 297 0.85 14.52 2.25
C LYS A 297 0.17 14.42 0.88
N TYR A 298 -1.10 14.84 0.83
CA TYR A 298 -1.88 14.97 -0.40
C TYR A 298 -2.22 16.46 -0.61
N PRO A 299 -1.37 17.22 -1.33
CA PRO A 299 -1.66 18.62 -1.65
C PRO A 299 -2.87 18.71 -2.59
N THR A 300 -3.43 19.92 -2.74
CA THR A 300 -4.58 20.18 -3.60
C THR A 300 -4.33 19.69 -5.03
N GLN A 301 -5.17 18.79 -5.51
CA GLN A 301 -5.17 18.31 -6.89
C GLN A 301 -6.48 18.70 -7.57
N ASN A 302 -6.38 19.12 -8.84
CA ASN A 302 -7.53 19.53 -9.64
C ASN A 302 -7.92 18.44 -10.63
N PHE A 303 -9.22 18.24 -10.76
CA PHE A 303 -9.85 17.27 -11.64
C PHE A 303 -11.00 17.92 -12.40
N THR A 304 -11.52 17.24 -13.42
CA THR A 304 -12.69 17.69 -14.16
C THR A 304 -13.50 16.46 -14.55
N THR A 305 -14.81 16.47 -14.27
CA THR A 305 -15.71 15.39 -14.68
C THR A 305 -15.82 15.30 -16.19
N ASP A 306 -16.19 14.14 -16.72
CA ASP A 306 -16.31 13.92 -18.15
C ASP A 306 -17.67 14.41 -18.72
N ALA A 307 -17.95 14.07 -19.98
CA ALA A 307 -19.21 14.40 -20.64
C ALA A 307 -20.44 13.68 -20.04
N SER A 308 -20.23 12.61 -19.28
CA SER A 308 -21.27 11.93 -18.49
C SER A 308 -21.39 12.49 -17.06
N GLY A 309 -20.58 13.50 -16.73
CA GLY A 309 -20.51 14.10 -15.40
C GLY A 309 -19.79 13.22 -14.38
N GLY A 310 -19.02 12.21 -14.80
CA GLY A 310 -18.31 11.28 -13.90
C GLY A 310 -16.80 11.54 -13.83
N TYR A 311 -16.16 11.16 -12.72
CA TYR A 311 -14.71 11.04 -12.60
C TYR A 311 -14.35 10.02 -11.51
N LEU A 312 -13.35 9.17 -11.76
CA LEU A 312 -12.81 8.27 -10.75
C LEU A 312 -11.45 8.78 -10.26
N VAL A 313 -11.35 9.13 -8.99
CA VAL A 313 -10.06 9.34 -8.32
C VAL A 313 -9.63 8.02 -7.69
N SER A 314 -8.53 7.45 -8.16
CA SER A 314 -7.97 6.18 -7.67
C SER A 314 -6.80 6.41 -6.72
N ASP A 315 -6.37 5.34 -6.06
CA ASP A 315 -5.15 5.28 -5.23
C ASP A 315 -5.09 6.32 -4.11
N LEU A 316 -6.25 6.61 -3.50
CA LEU A 316 -6.34 7.51 -2.35
C LEU A 316 -5.97 6.78 -1.06
N GLU A 317 -5.15 7.42 -0.22
CA GLU A 317 -4.92 6.97 1.15
C GLU A 317 -6.16 7.27 2.01
N TRP A 318 -6.37 6.54 3.11
CA TRP A 318 -7.38 6.94 4.08
C TRP A 318 -6.99 8.30 4.68
N ASP A 319 -7.91 9.25 4.68
CA ASP A 319 -7.69 10.61 5.19
C ASP A 319 -9.05 11.30 5.32
N ASN A 320 -9.08 12.48 5.94
CA ASN A 320 -10.13 13.45 5.67
C ASN A 320 -9.77 14.24 4.42
N TYR A 321 -10.66 14.20 3.44
CA TYR A 321 -10.54 14.99 2.23
C TYR A 321 -11.52 16.15 2.25
N SER A 322 -11.11 17.23 1.60
CA SER A 322 -11.97 18.37 1.31
C SER A 322 -12.10 18.55 -0.19
N VAL A 323 -13.30 18.94 -0.62
CA VAL A 323 -13.63 19.20 -2.03
C VAL A 323 -14.09 20.63 -2.21
N LEU A 324 -13.63 21.26 -3.29
CA LEU A 324 -14.09 22.57 -3.75
C LEU A 324 -14.33 22.52 -5.24
N LEU A 325 -15.28 23.31 -5.76
CA LEU A 325 -15.37 23.49 -7.21
C LEU A 325 -14.27 24.45 -7.67
N THR A 326 -13.70 24.15 -8.84
CA THR A 326 -12.71 25.00 -9.51
C THR A 326 -13.29 25.64 -10.77
N SER A 327 -14.42 25.14 -11.27
CA SER A 327 -15.17 25.78 -12.36
C SER A 327 -15.78 27.11 -11.92
N ILE A 328 -15.36 28.20 -12.56
CA ILE A 328 -15.88 29.56 -12.28
C ILE A 328 -17.33 29.78 -12.75
N SER A 329 -17.87 28.89 -13.59
CA SER A 329 -19.24 28.99 -14.12
C SER A 329 -20.30 28.44 -13.17
N TYR A 330 -19.89 27.77 -12.09
CA TYR A 330 -20.80 27.08 -11.18
C TYR A 330 -20.44 27.33 -9.72
N ASP A 331 -21.47 27.40 -8.89
CA ASP A 331 -21.36 27.30 -7.43
C ASP A 331 -21.71 25.89 -6.96
N LEU A 332 -21.09 25.47 -5.85
CA LEU A 332 -21.46 24.22 -5.18
C LEU A 332 -22.67 24.47 -4.29
N ALA A 333 -23.84 23.98 -4.73
CA ALA A 333 -25.09 24.08 -3.98
C ALA A 333 -25.23 23.00 -2.90
N GLY A 334 -24.41 21.95 -2.96
CA GLY A 334 -24.37 20.88 -1.97
C GLY A 334 -23.73 19.63 -2.56
N ALA A 335 -23.64 18.58 -1.75
CA ALA A 335 -23.10 17.31 -2.19
C ALA A 335 -23.70 16.13 -1.41
N SER A 336 -23.56 14.91 -1.96
CA SER A 336 -24.02 13.70 -1.25
C SER A 336 -23.24 13.41 0.03
N LEU A 337 -22.07 14.02 0.18
CA LEU A 337 -21.25 14.06 1.39
C LEU A 337 -20.98 15.52 1.75
N LEU A 338 -20.75 15.82 3.02
CA LEU A 338 -20.29 17.16 3.40
C LEU A 338 -18.97 17.48 2.67
N PRO A 339 -18.68 18.75 2.32
CA PRO A 339 -17.50 19.13 1.52
C PRO A 339 -16.17 18.86 2.23
N SER A 340 -16.22 18.39 3.47
CA SER A 340 -15.13 17.71 4.17
C SER A 340 -15.67 16.38 4.69
N PHE A 341 -14.99 15.28 4.31
CA PHE A 341 -15.43 13.93 4.61
C PHE A 341 -14.24 12.99 4.85
N ALA A 342 -14.42 12.02 5.74
CA ALA A 342 -13.47 10.93 5.94
C ALA A 342 -13.55 9.93 4.79
N LEU A 343 -12.43 9.41 4.33
CA LEU A 343 -12.32 8.25 3.45
C LEU A 343 -11.60 7.16 4.25
N ASN A 344 -12.26 6.03 4.46
CA ASN A 344 -11.67 4.88 5.15
C ASN A 344 -10.78 4.09 4.19
N PRO A 345 -9.89 3.22 4.69
CA PRO A 345 -9.13 2.30 3.84
C PRO A 345 -10.04 1.35 3.04
N ASN A 346 -9.58 0.95 1.85
CA ASN A 346 -10.30 0.04 0.95
C ASN A 346 -11.77 0.46 0.65
N GLU A 347 -12.06 1.76 0.68
CA GLU A 347 -13.39 2.30 0.48
C GLU A 347 -13.54 2.80 -0.96
N ASN A 348 -14.59 2.35 -1.65
CA ASN A 348 -15.02 2.94 -2.91
C ASN A 348 -16.17 3.91 -2.60
N LYS A 349 -15.84 5.18 -2.37
CA LYS A 349 -16.78 6.18 -1.90
C LYS A 349 -17.40 6.95 -3.06
N ALA A 350 -18.69 7.26 -2.98
CA ALA A 350 -19.40 8.06 -3.97
C ALA A 350 -19.60 9.50 -3.49
N LEU A 351 -19.35 10.47 -4.37
CA LEU A 351 -19.54 11.90 -4.12
C LEU A 351 -20.29 12.53 -5.29
N ASN A 352 -21.51 12.96 -5.06
CA ASN A 352 -22.29 13.72 -6.04
C ASN A 352 -22.17 15.20 -5.71
N LEU A 353 -21.73 16.01 -6.66
CA LEU A 353 -21.61 17.46 -6.56
C LEU A 353 -22.84 18.08 -7.21
N VAL A 354 -23.64 18.81 -6.44
CA VAL A 354 -24.79 19.55 -6.96
C VAL A 354 -24.33 20.95 -7.33
N THR A 355 -24.39 21.25 -8.62
CA THR A 355 -23.93 22.50 -9.21
C THR A 355 -25.10 23.40 -9.58
N VAL A 356 -24.90 24.70 -9.45
CA VAL A 356 -25.82 25.73 -9.97
C VAL A 356 -25.03 26.78 -10.71
N PRO A 357 -25.59 27.48 -11.71
CA PRO A 357 -24.90 28.59 -12.36
C PRO A 357 -24.40 29.61 -11.35
N HIS A 358 -23.16 30.05 -11.51
CA HIS A 358 -22.54 30.99 -10.59
C HIS A 358 -23.30 32.33 -10.57
N LEU A 359 -23.59 32.83 -9.37
CA LEU A 359 -24.01 34.21 -9.13
C LEU A 359 -23.10 34.80 -8.04
N ASP A 360 -23.03 36.14 -7.98
CA ASP A 360 -22.19 36.77 -6.97
C ASP A 360 -22.74 36.49 -5.57
N LYS A 361 -21.85 36.07 -4.66
CA LYS A 361 -22.11 35.76 -3.25
C LYS A 361 -23.08 34.60 -3.01
N ALA A 362 -22.49 33.42 -2.97
CA ALA A 362 -23.14 32.17 -2.61
C ALA A 362 -22.74 31.71 -1.20
N LEU A 363 -23.70 31.13 -0.46
CA LEU A 363 -23.48 30.54 0.85
C LEU A 363 -24.03 29.12 0.88
N LEU A 364 -23.15 28.15 1.13
CA LEU A 364 -23.49 26.79 1.52
C LEU A 364 -23.39 26.68 3.04
N VAL A 365 -24.45 26.23 3.71
CA VAL A 365 -24.41 25.91 5.15
C VAL A 365 -24.48 24.40 5.29
N SER A 366 -23.50 23.84 6.01
CA SER A 366 -23.38 22.41 6.30
C SER A 366 -23.60 22.18 7.80
N VAL A 367 -24.67 21.50 8.18
CA VAL A 367 -25.06 21.23 9.57
C VAL A 367 -24.77 19.77 9.92
N LYS A 368 -24.00 19.56 10.99
CA LYS A 368 -23.63 18.22 11.46
C LYS A 368 -23.63 18.12 12.99
N ASP A 369 -23.64 16.90 13.50
CA ASP A 369 -23.44 16.61 14.92
C ASP A 369 -21.93 16.59 15.28
N PRO A 370 -21.56 16.46 16.57
CA PRO A 370 -20.16 16.38 16.97
C PRO A 370 -19.41 15.14 16.44
N ASN A 371 -20.12 14.10 16.02
CA ASN A 371 -19.54 12.90 15.40
C ASN A 371 -19.34 13.05 13.88
N GLY A 372 -19.76 14.18 13.31
CA GLY A 372 -19.67 14.47 11.89
C GLY A 372 -20.86 13.99 11.05
N ALA A 373 -21.89 13.43 11.66
CA ALA A 373 -23.11 13.02 10.97
C ALA A 373 -23.93 14.23 10.55
N ALA A 374 -24.37 14.25 9.29
CA ALA A 374 -25.20 15.33 8.75
C ALA A 374 -26.57 15.39 9.45
N ILE A 375 -27.07 16.60 9.74
CA ILE A 375 -28.37 16.81 10.40
C ILE A 375 -29.39 17.33 9.38
N ASP A 376 -30.28 16.46 8.94
CA ASP A 376 -31.37 16.78 8.00
C ASP A 376 -32.55 17.49 8.67
N GLY A 377 -33.22 18.36 7.92
CA GLY A 377 -34.36 19.14 8.38
C GLY A 377 -34.06 20.06 9.57
N ALA A 378 -32.81 20.52 9.71
CA ALA A 378 -32.47 21.64 10.58
C ALA A 378 -32.96 22.94 9.94
N THR A 379 -33.59 23.81 10.73
CA THR A 379 -34.08 25.10 10.29
C THR A 379 -32.93 26.09 10.31
N VAL A 380 -32.60 26.65 9.14
CA VAL A 380 -31.52 27.62 8.95
C VAL A 380 -32.13 28.94 8.48
N ARG A 381 -32.07 29.96 9.32
CA ARG A 381 -32.51 31.33 9.04
C ARG A 381 -31.31 32.22 8.81
N LEU A 382 -31.26 32.86 7.66
CA LEU A 382 -30.24 33.83 7.27
C LEU A 382 -30.93 35.19 7.15
N GLU A 383 -30.53 36.16 7.96
CA GLU A 383 -31.18 37.47 8.00
C GLU A 383 -30.19 38.64 8.04
N LYS A 384 -30.60 39.77 7.48
CA LYS A 384 -30.03 41.11 7.67
C LYS A 384 -31.13 42.16 7.41
N THR A 385 -30.80 43.44 7.47
CA THR A 385 -31.72 44.50 7.03
C THR A 385 -32.19 44.23 5.59
N GLU A 386 -33.50 44.15 5.39
CA GLU A 386 -34.17 43.88 4.09
C GLU A 386 -33.91 42.49 3.47
N PHE A 387 -33.39 41.53 4.23
CA PHE A 387 -33.29 40.12 3.81
C PHE A 387 -33.58 39.20 4.99
N ASP A 388 -34.54 38.29 4.86
CA ASP A 388 -34.86 37.29 5.89
C ASP A 388 -35.40 36.04 5.19
N GLU A 389 -34.54 35.03 5.04
CA GLU A 389 -34.91 33.75 4.45
C GLU A 389 -34.69 32.62 5.44
N THR A 390 -35.64 31.70 5.49
CA THR A 390 -35.52 30.45 6.24
C THR A 390 -35.64 29.27 5.30
N LYS A 391 -34.67 28.35 5.37
CA LYS A 391 -34.66 27.11 4.61
C LYS A 391 -34.33 25.93 5.54
N ASN A 392 -34.65 24.73 5.10
CA ASN A 392 -34.33 23.50 5.84
C ASN A 392 -33.19 22.75 5.17
N THR A 393 -32.32 22.12 5.96
CA THR A 393 -31.28 21.23 5.41
C THR A 393 -31.89 20.02 4.69
N ASN A 394 -31.24 19.60 3.60
CA ASN A 394 -31.65 18.48 2.74
C ASN A 394 -33.10 18.63 2.21
N SER A 395 -33.46 19.82 1.71
CA SER A 395 -34.80 20.13 1.19
C SER A 395 -34.89 20.30 -0.34
N GLY A 396 -33.76 20.17 -1.05
CA GLY A 396 -33.70 20.23 -2.50
C GLY A 396 -34.19 18.96 -3.19
N ALA A 397 -34.25 18.96 -4.53
CA ALA A 397 -34.60 17.77 -5.30
C ALA A 397 -33.52 16.68 -5.21
N CYS A 398 -32.25 17.09 -5.15
CA CYS A 398 -31.12 16.17 -5.01
C CYS A 398 -30.75 15.99 -3.54
N PRO A 399 -30.35 14.77 -3.12
CA PRO A 399 -29.89 14.54 -1.76
C PRO A 399 -28.63 15.37 -1.45
N THR A 400 -28.75 16.28 -0.50
CA THR A 400 -27.62 17.06 0.06
C THR A 400 -27.71 17.01 1.59
N PRO A 401 -27.36 15.87 2.19
CA PRO A 401 -27.56 15.63 3.62
C PRO A 401 -26.93 16.72 4.48
N GLY A 402 -27.71 17.27 5.42
CA GLY A 402 -27.27 18.32 6.33
C GLY A 402 -27.00 19.68 5.69
N GLN A 403 -27.26 19.86 4.40
CA GLN A 403 -26.85 21.07 3.68
C GLN A 403 -28.02 21.90 3.20
N VAL A 404 -27.78 23.21 3.10
CA VAL A 404 -28.72 24.18 2.52
C VAL A 404 -27.95 25.34 1.90
N PHE A 405 -28.50 25.92 0.84
CA PHE A 405 -27.75 26.83 -0.03
C PHE A 405 -28.53 28.09 -0.42
N TRP A 406 -27.78 29.18 -0.56
CA TRP A 406 -28.22 30.47 -1.11
C TRP A 406 -27.25 30.93 -2.19
N ASN A 407 -27.77 31.63 -3.19
CA ASN A 407 -26.99 32.26 -4.24
C ASN A 407 -27.50 33.68 -4.51
N GLY A 408 -26.65 34.54 -5.09
CA GLY A 408 -27.03 35.92 -5.42
C GLY A 408 -27.29 36.78 -4.19
N LEU A 409 -26.60 36.53 -3.08
CA LEU A 409 -26.84 37.23 -1.82
C LEU A 409 -26.35 38.68 -1.89
N PRO A 410 -27.15 39.68 -1.46
CA PRO A 410 -26.67 41.05 -1.46
C PRO A 410 -25.53 41.26 -0.44
N ASP A 411 -24.62 42.18 -0.74
CA ASP A 411 -23.50 42.54 0.13
C ASP A 411 -23.93 42.92 1.55
N GLY A 412 -23.20 42.43 2.55
CA GLY A 412 -23.39 42.82 3.95
C GLY A 412 -23.02 41.75 4.96
N GLU A 413 -23.19 42.11 6.23
CA GLU A 413 -23.09 41.21 7.37
C GLU A 413 -24.48 40.61 7.64
N TYR A 414 -24.51 39.30 7.91
CA TYR A 414 -25.74 38.55 8.18
C TYR A 414 -25.76 38.01 9.61
N THR A 415 -26.94 37.69 10.10
CA THR A 415 -27.14 36.80 11.25
C THR A 415 -27.60 35.44 10.73
N LEU A 416 -26.86 34.38 11.08
CA LEU A 416 -27.22 33.01 10.77
C LEU A 416 -27.70 32.31 12.04
N THR A 417 -28.95 31.88 12.05
CA THR A 417 -29.54 31.10 13.16
C THR A 417 -29.87 29.69 12.69
N VAL A 418 -29.33 28.68 13.36
CA VAL A 418 -29.56 27.26 13.06
C VAL A 418 -30.18 26.56 14.25
N SER A 419 -31.31 25.88 14.04
CA SER A 419 -32.03 25.17 15.10
C SER A 419 -32.57 23.82 14.64
N LYS A 420 -32.63 22.86 15.56
CA LYS A 420 -33.24 21.53 15.38
C LYS A 420 -33.79 21.07 16.71
N THR A 421 -35.00 20.49 16.74
CA THR A 421 -35.56 19.92 17.97
C THR A 421 -34.61 18.88 18.57
N GLY A 422 -34.32 19.00 19.86
CA GLY A 422 -33.37 18.12 20.57
C GLY A 422 -31.91 18.52 20.43
N PHE A 423 -31.62 19.74 19.92
CA PHE A 423 -30.29 20.33 19.84
C PHE A 423 -30.32 21.79 20.32
N GLN A 424 -29.18 22.29 20.78
CA GLN A 424 -28.98 23.68 21.13
C GLN A 424 -28.92 24.55 19.87
N THR A 425 -29.66 25.67 19.86
CA THR A 425 -29.65 26.64 18.76
C THR A 425 -28.27 27.29 18.64
N SER A 426 -27.73 27.35 17.42
CA SER A 426 -26.51 28.07 17.09
C SER A 426 -26.84 29.41 16.43
N ILE A 427 -26.18 30.49 16.85
CA ILE A 427 -26.34 31.83 16.28
C ILE A 427 -24.94 32.37 15.96
N ILE A 428 -24.73 32.77 14.71
CA ILE A 428 -23.51 33.47 14.26
C ILE A 428 -23.90 34.88 13.84
N THR A 429 -23.36 35.88 14.54
CA THR A 429 -23.49 37.30 14.19
C THR A 429 -22.22 38.07 14.59
N PRO A 430 -21.59 38.84 13.70
CA PRO A 430 -21.87 38.91 12.26
C PRO A 430 -21.32 37.69 11.50
N LEU A 431 -22.06 37.21 10.49
CA LEU A 431 -21.56 36.33 9.44
C LEU A 431 -21.16 37.20 8.23
N ASN A 432 -19.87 37.26 7.96
CA ASN A 432 -19.32 38.06 6.86
C ASN A 432 -19.17 37.22 5.60
N LEU A 433 -19.90 37.58 4.54
CA LEU A 433 -19.81 36.95 3.22
C LEU A 433 -18.83 37.75 2.36
N SER A 434 -17.53 37.48 2.54
CA SER A 434 -16.43 38.17 1.87
C SER A 434 -15.93 37.47 0.60
N LEU A 435 -16.32 36.21 0.39
CA LEU A 435 -15.94 35.40 -0.76
C LEU A 435 -17.10 35.29 -1.76
N PRO A 436 -16.82 35.12 -3.07
CA PRO A 436 -17.85 34.85 -4.08
C PRO A 436 -18.67 33.59 -3.77
N TRP A 437 -18.05 32.60 -3.13
CA TRP A 437 -18.69 31.41 -2.58
C TRP A 437 -18.06 31.06 -1.23
N GLN A 438 -18.90 30.72 -0.25
CA GLN A 438 -18.45 30.34 1.10
C GLN A 438 -19.21 29.12 1.62
N ASN A 439 -18.50 28.20 2.27
CA ASN A 439 -19.11 27.12 3.05
C ASN A 439 -18.99 27.42 4.55
N GLN A 440 -20.12 27.41 5.26
CA GLN A 440 -20.18 27.56 6.70
C GLN A 440 -20.58 26.22 7.33
N ILE A 441 -19.67 25.63 8.12
CA ILE A 441 -19.95 24.40 8.87
C ILE A 441 -20.49 24.78 10.25
N ILE A 442 -21.61 24.18 10.63
CA ILE A 442 -22.30 24.35 11.91
C ILE A 442 -22.36 23.00 12.62
N ILE A 443 -21.86 22.95 13.84
CA ILE A 443 -21.98 21.77 14.71
C ILE A 443 -23.10 22.05 15.72
N LEU A 444 -24.17 21.25 15.67
CA LEU A 444 -25.23 21.32 16.68
C LEU A 444 -24.99 20.22 17.73
N SER A 445 -24.97 20.63 19.00
CA SER A 445 -24.89 19.72 20.14
C SER A 445 -26.29 19.45 20.70
N PRO A 446 -26.58 18.22 21.18
CA PRO A 446 -27.85 17.89 21.83
C PRO A 446 -28.23 18.79 23.02
#